data_AF-A0A0D6Q5E0-F1
#
_entry.id   AF-A0A0D6Q5E0-F1
#
_cell.length_a   1.000
_cell.length_b   1.000
_cell.length_c   1.000
_cell.angle_alpha   90.00
_cell.angle_beta   90.00
_cell.angle_gamma   90.00
#
_symmetry.space_group_name_H-M   'P 1'
#
loop_
_entity.id
_entity.type
_entity.pdbx_description
1 polymer ?
#
loop_
_entity_poly.entity_id
_entity_poly.type
_entity_poly.pdbx_seq_one_letter_code
_entity_poly.pdbx_strand_id
1 'polypeptide(L)'
;MGDHAGWQADGMGQETMFESKIIEVDGVFVGAAIITGIASSLRFYATHDSVRSMHNAILPDLVALKQRVTATFRRMGHKAIAFREA
;
A
#
# COMPACT_ATOMS: atom_id res chain seq x y z
N MET A 1 -5.27 21.28 53.32
CA MET A 1 -4.74 20.01 52.79
C MET A 1 -5.92 19.16 52.37
N GLY A 2 -6.12 18.98 51.07
CA GLY A 2 -7.25 18.23 50.51
C GLY A 2 -6.98 17.94 49.03
N ASP A 3 -6.44 16.75 48.80
CA ASP A 3 -6.51 15.90 47.61
C ASP A 3 -6.81 16.55 46.24
N HIS A 4 -5.73 16.78 45.47
CA HIS A 4 -5.77 16.84 44.01
C HIS A 4 -6.00 15.43 43.44
N ALA A 5 -7.26 14.99 43.35
CA ALA A 5 -7.64 13.85 42.52
C ALA A 5 -7.76 14.31 41.05
N GLY A 6 -6.60 14.58 40.43
CA GLY A 6 -6.49 14.83 39.00
C GLY A 6 -6.51 13.50 38.25
N TRP A 7 -7.60 13.26 37.52
CA TRP A 7 -7.81 12.09 36.67
C TRP A 7 -6.62 11.83 35.74
N GLN A 8 -5.89 10.74 35.98
CA GLN A 8 -4.87 10.25 35.06
C GLN A 8 -5.59 9.56 33.89
N ALA A 9 -5.77 10.28 32.79
CA ALA A 9 -6.25 9.71 31.53
C ALA A 9 -5.09 8.91 30.88
N ASP A 10 -4.79 7.74 31.41
CA ASP A 10 -3.88 6.77 30.78
C ASP A 10 -4.64 6.02 29.68
N GLY A 11 -4.88 6.76 28.60
CA GLY A 11 -5.61 6.33 27.43
C GLY A 11 -5.04 7.03 26.21
N MET A 12 -3.71 7.09 26.10
CA MET A 12 -3.05 7.44 24.85
C MET A 12 -3.28 6.27 23.91
N GLY A 13 -4.42 6.32 23.21
CA GLY A 13 -4.67 5.49 22.04
C GLY A 13 -3.40 5.58 21.20
N GLN A 14 -2.79 4.43 20.97
CA GLN A 14 -1.83 4.33 19.89
C GLN A 14 -2.64 4.70 18.65
N GLU A 15 -2.56 5.97 18.23
CA GLU A 15 -2.98 6.39 16.92
C GLU A 15 -2.17 5.51 15.99
N THR A 16 -2.76 4.40 15.55
CA THR A 16 -2.21 3.56 14.51
C THR A 16 -2.20 4.43 13.27
N MET A 17 -1.14 5.21 13.12
CA MET A 17 -0.98 6.10 11.99
C MET A 17 -0.68 5.21 10.79
N PHE A 18 -1.72 4.91 10.02
CA PHE A 18 -1.58 4.20 8.76
C PHE A 18 -1.01 5.18 7.74
N GLU A 19 0.28 5.08 7.47
CA GLU A 19 0.87 5.81 6.36
C GLU A 19 0.43 5.14 5.05
N SER A 20 -0.02 5.95 4.09
CA SER A 20 -0.36 5.47 2.75
C SER A 20 0.49 6.17 1.70
N LYS A 21 0.81 5.44 0.64
CA LYS A 21 1.64 5.94 -0.45
C LYS A 21 1.07 5.56 -1.80
N ILE A 22 0.87 6.57 -2.63
CA ILE A 22 0.47 6.39 -4.02
C ILE A 22 1.58 5.64 -4.77
N ILE A 23 1.16 4.66 -5.57
CA ILE A 23 2.05 3.90 -6.46
C ILE A 23 1.68 4.24 -7.90
N GLU A 24 2.66 4.78 -8.61
CA GLU A 24 2.60 5.13 -10.03
C GLU A 24 3.71 4.41 -10.78
N VAL A 25 3.42 3.97 -12.01
CA VAL A 25 4.37 3.32 -12.91
C VAL A 25 4.31 4.03 -14.25
N ASP A 26 5.44 4.57 -14.70
CA ASP A 26 5.56 5.28 -15.99
C ASP A 26 4.49 6.39 -16.17
N GLY A 27 4.14 7.08 -15.07
CA GLY A 27 3.11 8.14 -15.04
C GLY A 27 1.66 7.65 -14.93
N VAL A 28 1.43 6.34 -14.88
CA VAL A 28 0.09 5.74 -14.70
C VAL A 28 -0.15 5.44 -13.23
N PHE A 29 -1.25 5.96 -12.68
CA PHE A 29 -1.73 5.59 -11.36
C PHE A 29 -2.19 4.13 -11.36
N VAL A 30 -1.50 3.29 -10.59
CA VAL A 30 -1.76 1.84 -10.55
C VAL A 30 -2.40 1.38 -9.24
N GLY A 31 -2.25 2.13 -8.15
CA GLY A 31 -2.84 1.82 -6.86
C GLY A 31 -2.19 2.56 -5.69
N ALA A 32 -2.48 2.10 -4.48
CA ALA A 32 -1.92 2.66 -3.24
C ALA A 32 -1.37 1.56 -2.31
N ALA A 33 -0.32 1.87 -1.57
CA ALA A 33 0.24 1.03 -0.52
C ALA A 33 -0.16 1.58 0.84
N ILE A 34 -0.61 0.72 1.76
CA ILE A 34 -0.95 1.09 3.14
C ILE A 34 0.02 0.37 4.08
N ILE A 35 0.74 1.13 4.91
CA ILE A 35 1.62 0.59 5.95
C ILE A 35 0.76 0.12 7.11
N THR A 36 0.84 -1.17 7.42
CA THR A 36 0.12 -1.78 8.53
C THR A 36 1.04 -1.89 9.75
N GLY A 37 0.67 -1.21 10.85
CA GLY A 37 1.53 -0.99 12.01
C GLY A 37 1.93 -2.25 12.81
N ILE A 38 1.31 -3.40 12.55
CA ILE A 38 1.59 -4.65 13.27
C ILE A 38 2.90 -5.35 12.86
N ALA A 39 3.47 -5.03 11.69
CA ALA A 39 4.69 -5.68 11.21
C ALA A 39 5.49 -4.84 10.18
N SER A 40 5.26 -3.52 10.12
CA SER A 40 5.81 -2.63 9.07
C SER A 40 5.55 -3.15 7.64
N SER A 41 4.53 -3.99 7.46
CA SER A 41 4.21 -4.60 6.19
C SER A 41 3.32 -3.68 5.37
N LEU A 42 3.58 -3.60 4.08
CA LEU A 42 2.82 -2.80 3.13
C LEU A 42 1.79 -3.66 2.43
N ARG A 43 0.53 -3.25 2.52
CA ARG A 43 -0.56 -3.85 1.76
C ARG A 43 -0.86 -3.01 0.53
N PHE A 44 -0.88 -3.64 -0.63
CA PHE A 44 -1.16 -2.96 -1.90
C PHE A 44 -2.62 -3.10 -2.32
N TYR A 45 -3.23 -1.99 -2.68
CA TYR A 45 -4.56 -1.90 -3.25
C TYR A 45 -4.46 -1.44 -4.69
N ALA A 46 -4.67 -2.39 -5.61
CA ALA A 46 -4.66 -2.14 -7.05
C ALA A 46 -5.93 -1.41 -7.48
N THR A 47 -5.76 -0.39 -8.33
CA THR A 47 -6.86 0.30 -9.04
C THR A 47 -6.85 -0.04 -10.53
N HIS A 48 -5.69 -0.41 -11.08
CA HIS A 48 -5.53 -0.70 -12.50
C HIS A 48 -5.60 -2.20 -12.78
N ASP A 49 -6.27 -2.61 -13.87
CA ASP A 49 -6.50 -4.02 -14.20
C ASP A 49 -5.19 -4.80 -14.40
N SER A 50 -4.21 -4.18 -15.06
CA SER A 50 -2.84 -4.69 -15.24
C SER A 50 -2.12 -5.12 -13.95
N VAL A 51 -2.53 -4.63 -12.79
CA VAL A 51 -1.95 -5.02 -11.48
C VAL A 51 -3.00 -5.60 -10.53
N ARG A 52 -4.20 -5.91 -11.04
CA ARG A 52 -5.30 -6.48 -10.26
C ARG A 52 -4.93 -7.80 -9.60
N SER A 53 -4.09 -8.62 -10.24
CA SER A 53 -3.56 -9.85 -9.64
C SER A 53 -2.71 -9.61 -8.38
N MET A 54 -2.25 -8.38 -8.14
CA MET A 54 -1.53 -7.98 -6.93
C MET A 54 -2.42 -7.28 -5.89
N HIS A 55 -3.73 -7.17 -6.13
CA HIS A 55 -4.62 -6.55 -5.16
C HIS A 55 -4.57 -7.30 -3.82
N ASN A 56 -4.50 -6.56 -2.72
CA ASN A 56 -4.33 -7.06 -1.36
C ASN A 56 -3.00 -7.82 -1.10
N ALA A 57 -2.02 -7.72 -2.00
CA ALA A 57 -0.70 -8.30 -1.75
C ALA A 57 0.01 -7.59 -0.59
N ILE A 58 0.66 -8.38 0.28
CA ILE A 58 1.42 -7.88 1.42
C ILE A 58 2.90 -8.06 1.11
N LEU A 59 3.67 -6.99 1.21
CA LEU A 59 5.12 -6.98 1.01
C LEU A 59 5.84 -6.34 2.19
N PRO A 60 7.09 -6.76 2.46
CA PRO A 60 7.83 -6.30 3.63
C PRO A 60 8.37 -4.87 3.49
N ASP A 61 8.46 -4.34 2.27
CA ASP A 61 9.04 -3.03 1.99
C ASP A 61 8.46 -2.41 0.69
N LEU A 62 8.55 -1.09 0.60
CA LEU A 62 8.00 -0.28 -0.48
C LEU A 62 8.78 -0.45 -1.79
N VAL A 63 10.10 -0.63 -1.71
CA VAL A 63 10.95 -0.90 -2.89
C VAL A 63 10.55 -2.24 -3.50
N ALA A 64 10.41 -3.28 -2.67
CA ALA A 64 9.96 -4.59 -3.12
C ALA A 64 8.56 -4.52 -3.75
N LEU A 65 7.64 -3.77 -3.13
CA LEU A 65 6.30 -3.54 -3.67
C LEU A 65 6.36 -2.85 -5.04
N LYS A 66 7.08 -1.73 -5.15
CA LYS A 66 7.21 -0.99 -6.42
C LYS A 66 7.80 -1.85 -7.53
N GLN A 67 8.87 -2.60 -7.27
CA GLN A 67 9.47 -3.49 -8.25
C GLN A 67 8.49 -4.54 -8.76
N ARG A 68 7.73 -5.17 -7.84
CA ARG A 68 6.73 -6.19 -8.18
C ARG A 68 5.56 -5.61 -8.98
N VAL A 69 5.07 -4.43 -8.60
CA VAL A 69 3.99 -3.70 -9.30
C VAL A 69 4.45 -3.31 -10.70
N THR A 70 5.63 -2.70 -10.84
CA THR A 70 6.20 -2.32 -12.15
C THR A 70 6.39 -3.54 -13.06
N ALA A 71 6.93 -4.64 -12.54
CA ALA A 71 7.11 -5.86 -13.33
C ALA A 71 5.78 -6.45 -13.82
N THR A 72 4.74 -6.44 -12.97
CA THR A 72 3.40 -6.94 -13.31
C THR A 72 2.70 -6.03 -14.31
N PHE A 73 2.74 -4.71 -14.07
CA PHE A 73 2.16 -3.71 -14.96
C PHE A 73 2.78 -3.78 -16.36
N ARG A 74 4.12 -3.82 -16.44
CA ARG A 74 4.83 -3.94 -17.73
C ARG A 74 4.52 -5.25 -18.42
N ARG A 75 4.47 -6.39 -17.70
CA ARG A 75 4.10 -7.68 -18.30
C ARG A 75 2.72 -7.64 -18.96
N MET A 76 1.74 -6.99 -18.33
CA MET A 76 0.39 -6.84 -18.88
C MET A 76 0.31 -5.79 -19.99
N GLY A 77 1.10 -4.71 -19.91
CA GLY A 77 1.27 -3.75 -21.00
C GLY A 77 1.78 -4.42 -22.28
N HIS A 78 2.80 -5.26 -22.19
CA HIS A 78 3.30 -6.07 -23.32
C HIS A 78 2.28 -7.09 -23.82
N LYS A 79 1.43 -7.61 -22.93
CA LYS A 79 0.34 -8.52 -23.31
C LYS A 79 -0.72 -7.78 -24.13
N ALA A 80 -1.11 -6.55 -23.75
CA ALA A 80 -2.11 -5.76 -24.48
C ALA A 80 -1.69 -5.41 -25.92
N ILE A 81 -0.39 -5.20 -26.17
CA ILE A 81 0.14 -4.99 -27.54
C ILE A 81 0.12 -6.30 -28.33
N ALA A 82 0.53 -7.43 -27.73
CA ALA A 82 0.55 -8.73 -28.39
C ALA A 82 -0.84 -9.25 -28.80
N PHE A 83 -1.91 -8.89 -28.07
CA PHE A 83 -3.29 -9.25 -28.45
C PHE A 83 -3.88 -8.33 -29.54
N ARG A 84 -3.23 -7.22 -29.90
CA ARG A 84 -3.72 -6.29 -30.93
C ARG A 84 -3.18 -6.60 -32.33
N GLU A 85 -2.33 -7.62 -32.47
CA GLU A 85 -1.73 -8.07 -33.74
C GLU A 85 -2.21 -9.47 -34.19
N ALA A 86 -3.44 -9.87 -33.84
CA ALA A 86 -4.04 -11.14 -34.26
C ALA A 86 -5.25 -10.95 -35.16
#